data_AF-A0A7Z9XC10-F1
#
_entry.id   AF-A0A7Z9XC10-F1
#
_cell.length_a   1.000
_cell.length_b   1.000
_cell.length_c   1.000
_cell.angle_alpha   90.00
_cell.angle_beta   90.00
_cell.angle_gamma   90.00
#
_symmetry.space_group_name_H-M   'P 1'
#
loop_
_entity.id
_entity.type
_entity.pdbx_description
1 polymer ?
#
loop_
_entity_poly.entity_id
_entity_poly.type
_entity_poly.pdbx_seq_one_letter_code
_entity_poly.pdbx_strand_id
1 'polypeptide(L)'
;MDALCKEKLEKAYPACRSTLDSDVWDRIIAACPIEAEIETFPDTLALQMDELGLHHFLPELARLESSCHKVMTAKIEIPPEVDQPEVNPTVELLQFSWKNLSSIFNSHRHKALAAPEPGEEFVLVWKDPKTAELRVRAATDEDLL
;
A
#
# COMPACT_ATOMS: atom_id res chain seq x y z
N MET A 1 4.06 -2.48 -22.87
CA MET A 1 3.69 -1.39 -21.94
C MET A 1 4.63 -0.20 -22.18
N ASP A 2 4.10 1.02 -22.13
CA ASP A 2 4.88 2.26 -22.31
C ASP A 2 5.80 2.54 -21.11
N ALA A 3 6.96 3.18 -21.35
CA ALA A 3 7.96 3.47 -20.33
C ALA A 3 7.40 4.38 -19.20
N LEU A 4 6.44 5.24 -19.54
CA LEU A 4 5.77 6.13 -18.60
C LEU A 4 4.87 5.37 -17.60
N CYS A 5 4.21 4.31 -18.05
CA CYS A 5 3.35 3.47 -17.21
C CYS A 5 4.18 2.68 -16.18
N LYS A 6 5.34 2.15 -16.62
CA LYS A 6 6.32 1.51 -15.73
C LYS A 6 6.77 2.45 -14.61
N GLU A 7 7.18 3.66 -14.95
CA GLU A 7 7.67 4.64 -13.96
C GLU A 7 6.56 5.05 -12.96
N LYS A 8 5.31 5.18 -13.42
CA LYS A 8 4.14 5.44 -12.56
C LYS A 8 3.96 4.33 -11.53
N LEU A 9 4.04 3.07 -11.94
CA LEU A 9 3.90 1.91 -11.05
C LEU A 9 5.07 1.78 -10.07
N GLU A 10 6.31 1.99 -10.51
CA GLU A 10 7.48 1.94 -9.61
C GLU A 10 7.41 2.99 -8.50
N LYS A 11 6.85 4.17 -8.79
CA LYS A 11 6.62 5.22 -7.79
C LYS A 11 5.45 4.90 -6.85
N ALA A 12 4.43 4.21 -7.34
CA ALA A 12 3.26 3.83 -6.57
C ALA A 12 3.51 2.61 -5.67
N TYR A 13 4.42 1.72 -6.07
CA TYR A 13 4.67 0.41 -5.46
C TYR A 13 6.14 0.15 -5.07
N PRO A 14 6.82 1.06 -4.36
CA PRO A 14 8.24 0.91 -4.00
C PRO A 14 8.55 -0.32 -3.12
N ALA A 15 7.66 -0.70 -2.19
CA ALA A 15 7.85 -1.85 -1.32
C ALA A 15 7.69 -3.17 -2.09
N CYS A 16 6.71 -3.28 -2.98
CA CYS A 16 6.62 -4.42 -3.89
C CYS A 16 7.84 -4.50 -4.82
N ARG A 17 8.27 -3.37 -5.39
CA ARG A 17 9.45 -3.30 -6.27
C ARG A 17 10.74 -3.72 -5.57
N SER A 18 10.90 -3.38 -4.29
CA SER A 18 12.10 -3.74 -3.51
C SER A 18 12.08 -5.19 -3.00
N THR A 19 10.90 -5.79 -2.88
CA THR A 19 10.73 -7.20 -2.49
C THR A 19 10.97 -8.15 -3.66
N LEU A 20 10.69 -7.70 -4.89
CA LEU A 20 10.79 -8.50 -6.11
C LEU A 20 12.12 -8.28 -6.84
N ASP A 21 12.66 -9.34 -7.43
CA ASP A 21 13.77 -9.24 -8.38
C ASP A 21 13.36 -8.43 -9.62
N SER A 22 14.33 -7.74 -10.23
CA SER A 22 14.07 -6.88 -11.40
C SER A 22 13.41 -7.63 -12.57
N ASP A 23 13.83 -8.87 -12.81
CA ASP A 23 13.32 -9.70 -13.91
C ASP A 23 11.88 -10.14 -13.65
N VAL A 24 11.53 -10.43 -12.39
CA VAL A 24 10.17 -10.80 -11.98
C VAL A 24 9.26 -9.59 -12.05
N TRP A 25 9.73 -8.44 -11.55
CA TRP A 25 9.03 -7.17 -11.67
C TRP A 25 8.69 -6.86 -13.12
N ASP A 26 9.67 -6.89 -14.03
CA ASP A 26 9.48 -6.58 -15.45
C ASP A 26 8.49 -7.52 -16.14
N ARG A 27 8.43 -8.80 -15.75
CA ARG A 27 7.42 -9.75 -16.24
C ARG A 27 6.02 -9.39 -15.77
N ILE A 28 5.85 -9.05 -14.49
CA ILE A 28 4.55 -8.63 -13.94
C ILE A 28 4.06 -7.37 -14.65
N ILE A 29 4.94 -6.38 -14.85
CA ILE A 29 4.50 -5.18 -15.55
C ILE A 29 4.25 -5.41 -17.04
N ALA A 30 4.94 -6.36 -17.67
CA ALA A 30 4.64 -6.76 -19.04
C ALA A 30 3.27 -7.46 -19.18
N ALA A 31 2.84 -8.16 -18.13
CA ALA A 31 1.52 -8.79 -18.04
C ALA A 31 0.39 -7.80 -17.70
N CYS A 32 0.73 -6.61 -17.19
CA CYS A 32 -0.24 -5.56 -16.92
C CYS A 32 -0.86 -5.03 -18.24
N PRO A 33 -2.18 -4.73 -18.26
CA PRO A 33 -2.79 -4.01 -19.37
C PRO A 33 -2.06 -2.70 -19.68
N ILE A 34 -2.06 -2.28 -20.95
CA ILE A 34 -1.40 -1.02 -21.39
C ILE A 34 -1.96 0.20 -20.66
N GLU A 35 -3.24 0.13 -20.26
CA GLU A 35 -3.98 1.15 -19.52
C GLU A 35 -4.13 0.79 -18.03
N ALA A 36 -3.22 -0.04 -17.49
CA ALA A 36 -3.29 -0.43 -16.08
C ALA A 36 -3.27 0.81 -15.20
N GLU A 37 -4.37 1.00 -14.47
CA GLU A 37 -4.42 1.99 -13.40
C GLU A 37 -3.65 1.49 -12.21
N ILE A 38 -3.20 2.42 -11.37
CA ILE A 38 -2.50 2.06 -10.12
C ILE A 38 -3.37 1.09 -9.34
N GLU A 39 -4.66 1.36 -9.22
CA GLU A 39 -5.60 0.57 -8.41
C GLU A 39 -5.80 -0.88 -8.90
N THR A 40 -5.49 -1.21 -10.16
CA THR A 40 -5.68 -2.58 -10.70
C THR A 40 -4.44 -3.47 -10.60
N PHE A 41 -3.30 -2.90 -10.19
CA PHE A 41 -2.05 -3.63 -10.02
C PHE A 41 -2.13 -4.75 -8.97
N PRO A 42 -2.74 -4.57 -7.78
CA PRO A 42 -2.80 -5.63 -6.77
C PRO A 42 -3.55 -6.88 -7.27
N ASP A 43 -4.62 -6.69 -8.07
CA ASP A 43 -5.39 -7.79 -8.65
C ASP A 43 -4.57 -8.53 -9.70
N THR A 44 -3.83 -7.79 -10.55
CA THR A 44 -2.94 -8.39 -11.55
C THR A 44 -1.83 -9.21 -10.87
N LEU A 45 -1.28 -8.70 -9.78
CA LEU A 45 -0.27 -9.38 -8.98
C LEU A 45 -0.81 -10.68 -8.36
N ALA A 46 -2.05 -10.67 -7.86
CA ALA A 46 -2.71 -11.85 -7.34
C ALA A 46 -2.90 -12.93 -8.41
N LEU A 47 -3.28 -12.55 -9.64
CA LEU A 47 -3.47 -13.49 -10.76
C LEU A 47 -2.15 -14.14 -11.23
N GLN A 48 -1.02 -13.46 -11.04
CA GLN A 48 0.31 -13.92 -11.47
C GLN A 48 1.08 -14.63 -10.35
N MET A 49 0.54 -14.64 -9.13
CA MET A 49 1.21 -15.14 -7.93
C MET A 49 1.62 -16.61 -8.07
N ASP A 50 0.71 -17.48 -8.49
CA ASP A 50 0.95 -18.92 -8.60
C ASP A 50 1.89 -19.25 -9.78
N GLU A 51 1.72 -18.54 -10.91
CA GLU A 51 2.52 -18.75 -12.12
C GLU A 51 4.00 -18.37 -11.91
N LEU A 52 4.25 -17.30 -11.16
CA LEU A 52 5.59 -16.77 -10.90
C LEU A 52 6.18 -17.21 -9.56
N GLY A 53 5.46 -18.00 -8.76
CA GLY A 53 5.91 -18.49 -7.46
C GLY A 53 6.15 -17.36 -6.44
N LEU A 54 5.32 -16.31 -6.48
CA LEU A 54 5.49 -15.12 -5.65
C LEU A 54 5.07 -15.38 -4.20
N HIS A 55 5.58 -14.56 -3.28
CA HIS A 55 5.14 -14.59 -1.89
C HIS A 55 3.68 -14.17 -1.75
N HIS A 56 2.90 -14.92 -0.97
CA HIS A 56 1.45 -14.73 -0.82
C HIS A 56 1.05 -13.40 -0.14
N PHE A 57 1.99 -12.72 0.52
CA PHE A 57 1.73 -11.41 1.14
C PHE A 57 1.81 -10.25 0.12
N LEU A 58 2.37 -10.47 -1.07
CA LEU A 58 2.63 -9.41 -2.04
C LEU A 58 1.37 -8.70 -2.55
N PRO A 59 0.27 -9.39 -2.90
CA PRO A 59 -0.97 -8.70 -3.28
C PRO A 59 -1.53 -7.82 -2.17
N GLU A 60 -1.43 -8.25 -0.91
CA GLU A 60 -1.87 -7.43 0.24
C GLU A 60 -0.93 -6.25 0.51
N LEU A 61 0.38 -6.41 0.31
CA LEU A 61 1.33 -5.30 0.33
C LEU A 61 1.03 -4.28 -0.79
N ALA A 62 0.71 -4.75 -1.99
CA ALA A 62 0.30 -3.88 -3.09
C ALA A 62 -1.02 -3.15 -2.76
N ARG A 63 -1.99 -3.81 -2.14
CA ARG A 63 -3.22 -3.13 -1.67
C ARG A 63 -2.91 -2.00 -0.68
N LEU A 64 -1.98 -2.22 0.25
CA LEU A 64 -1.52 -1.18 1.17
C LEU A 64 -0.91 0.00 0.42
N GLU A 65 0.01 -0.26 -0.50
CA GLU A 65 0.67 0.78 -1.31
C GLU A 65 -0.31 1.58 -2.19
N SER A 66 -1.29 0.89 -2.79
CA SER A 66 -2.36 1.53 -3.56
C SER A 66 -3.19 2.48 -2.70
N SER A 67 -3.58 2.06 -1.48
CA SER A 67 -4.32 2.90 -0.53
C SER A 67 -3.49 4.12 -0.11
N CYS A 68 -2.20 3.91 0.19
CA CYS A 68 -1.26 5.00 0.50
C CYS A 68 -1.16 6.02 -0.64
N HIS A 69 -1.02 5.56 -1.88
CA HIS A 69 -1.00 6.44 -3.05
C HIS A 69 -2.32 7.20 -3.17
N LYS A 70 -3.46 6.52 -3.05
CA LYS A 70 -4.79 7.12 -3.14
C LYS A 70 -4.95 8.23 -2.09
N VAL A 71 -4.64 7.94 -0.82
CA VAL A 71 -4.71 8.92 0.29
C VAL A 71 -3.82 10.14 0.02
N MET A 72 -2.61 9.94 -0.52
CA MET A 72 -1.69 11.04 -0.81
C MET A 72 -2.07 11.89 -2.02
N THR A 73 -2.74 11.30 -3.02
CA THR A 73 -3.12 11.98 -4.26
C THR A 73 -4.55 12.48 -4.28
N ALA A 74 -5.36 12.03 -3.31
CA ALA A 74 -6.71 12.52 -3.13
C ALA A 74 -6.71 14.03 -2.85
N LYS A 75 -7.54 14.76 -3.59
CA LYS A 75 -7.84 16.19 -3.35
C LYS A 75 -8.90 16.33 -2.25
N ILE A 76 -8.66 15.71 -1.10
CA ILE A 76 -9.53 15.83 0.07
C ILE A 76 -9.05 17.03 0.87
N GLU A 77 -9.94 18.00 1.07
CA GLU A 77 -9.72 19.11 1.99
C GLU A 77 -9.87 18.59 3.42
N ILE A 78 -8.83 18.76 4.22
CA ILE A 78 -8.87 18.47 5.64
C ILE A 78 -9.14 19.80 6.35
N PRO A 79 -10.30 19.96 7.02
CA PRO A 79 -10.62 21.20 7.72
C PRO A 79 -9.55 21.53 8.76
N PRO A 80 -9.02 22.76 8.81
CA PRO A 80 -8.01 23.14 9.79
C PRO A 80 -8.59 23.21 11.22
N GLU A 81 -9.88 23.50 11.33
CA GLU A 81 -10.65 23.52 12.57
C GLU A 81 -12.00 22.85 12.32
N VAL A 82 -12.48 22.12 13.32
CA VAL A 82 -13.79 21.48 13.34
C VAL A 82 -14.48 21.87 14.64
N ASP A 83 -15.77 22.18 14.56
CA ASP A 83 -16.57 22.57 15.73
C ASP A 83 -16.82 21.40 16.69
N GLN A 84 -16.69 20.17 16.18
CA GLN A 84 -16.87 18.93 16.92
C GLN A 84 -15.80 17.90 16.51
N PRO A 85 -15.44 16.93 17.37
CA PRO A 85 -14.55 15.84 16.97
C PRO A 85 -15.13 15.07 15.78
N GLU A 86 -14.41 15.11 14.66
CA GLU A 86 -14.75 14.40 13.42
C GLU A 86 -13.64 13.43 13.03
N VAL A 87 -14.01 12.34 12.36
CA VAL A 87 -13.06 11.39 11.80
C VAL A 87 -12.31 12.06 10.65
N ASN A 88 -11.00 11.84 10.58
CA ASN A 88 -10.20 12.34 9.46
C ASN A 88 -10.76 11.78 8.13
N PRO A 89 -11.17 12.63 7.17
CA PRO A 89 -11.82 12.18 5.94
C PRO A 89 -10.89 11.35 5.02
N THR A 90 -9.58 11.34 5.31
CA THR A 90 -8.60 10.54 4.58
C THR A 90 -8.28 9.20 5.25
N VAL A 91 -8.89 8.89 6.40
CA VAL A 91 -8.61 7.62 7.08
C VAL A 91 -9.20 6.44 6.31
N GLU A 92 -8.39 5.43 6.09
CA GLU A 92 -8.78 4.12 5.58
C GLU A 92 -8.34 3.05 6.59
N LEU A 93 -9.24 2.10 6.86
CA LEU A 93 -8.96 0.91 7.66
C LEU A 93 -8.90 -0.30 6.72
N LEU A 94 -7.74 -0.94 6.63
CA LEU A 94 -7.50 -2.08 5.76
C LEU A 94 -7.35 -3.35 6.61
N GLN A 95 -8.08 -4.40 6.23
CA GLN A 95 -7.96 -5.73 6.83
C GLN A 95 -7.09 -6.61 5.94
N PHE A 96 -6.13 -7.28 6.56
CA PHE A 96 -5.14 -8.14 5.93
C PHE A 96 -5.10 -9.51 6.60
N SER A 97 -4.74 -10.54 5.82
CA SER A 97 -4.50 -11.90 6.29
C SER A 97 -3.05 -12.11 6.72
N TRP A 98 -2.23 -11.06 6.61
CA TRP A 98 -0.82 -11.01 6.98
C TRP A 98 -0.54 -9.86 7.95
N LYS A 99 0.34 -10.13 8.90
CA LYS A 99 0.86 -9.15 9.86
C LYS A 99 2.14 -8.50 9.35
N ASN A 100 2.49 -7.36 9.94
CA ASN A 100 3.72 -6.62 9.70
C ASN A 100 3.85 -5.99 8.31
N LEU A 101 2.77 -5.93 7.51
CA LEU A 101 2.81 -5.30 6.18
C LEU A 101 3.13 -3.81 6.28
N SER A 102 2.59 -3.14 7.31
CA SER A 102 2.91 -1.73 7.59
C SER A 102 4.39 -1.52 7.95
N SER A 103 5.05 -2.50 8.56
CA SER A 103 6.50 -2.45 8.82
C SER A 103 7.28 -2.55 7.52
N ILE A 104 6.94 -3.49 6.64
CA ILE A 104 7.56 -3.66 5.32
C ILE A 104 7.38 -2.38 4.49
N PHE A 105 6.20 -1.78 4.48
CA PHE A 105 5.97 -0.50 3.81
C PHE A 105 6.88 0.62 4.36
N ASN A 106 7.01 0.69 5.69
CA ASN A 106 7.84 1.68 6.38
C ASN A 106 9.34 1.35 6.36
N SER A 107 9.77 0.22 5.77
CA SER A 107 11.17 -0.24 5.72
C SER A 107 12.13 0.74 5.05
N HIS A 108 11.62 1.59 4.16
CA HIS A 108 12.38 2.70 3.60
C HIS A 108 12.78 3.76 4.64
N ARG A 109 12.19 3.75 5.86
CA ARG A 109 12.40 4.75 6.92
C ARG A 109 13.10 4.22 8.19
N HIS A 110 13.06 2.93 8.54
CA HIS A 110 13.61 2.44 9.83
C HIS A 110 14.28 1.04 9.79
N LYS A 111 15.23 0.83 10.72
CA LYS A 111 16.37 -0.11 10.62
C LYS A 111 16.19 -1.49 11.27
N ALA A 112 14.97 -1.90 11.63
CA ALA A 112 14.68 -3.26 12.09
C ALA A 112 13.25 -3.62 11.72
N LEU A 113 13.06 -4.66 10.92
CA LEU A 113 11.78 -5.03 10.33
C LEU A 113 11.35 -6.39 10.87
N ALA A 114 10.11 -6.46 11.35
CA ALA A 114 9.44 -7.75 11.50
C ALA A 114 9.11 -8.28 10.10
N ALA A 115 9.38 -9.57 9.87
CA ALA A 115 9.03 -10.24 8.63
C ALA A 115 7.49 -10.33 8.49
N PRO A 116 6.95 -10.41 7.26
CA PRO A 116 5.54 -10.70 7.08
C PRO A 116 5.21 -12.07 7.68
N GLU A 117 4.15 -12.14 8.46
CA GLU A 117 3.70 -13.37 9.14
C GLU A 117 2.23 -13.63 8.84
N PRO A 118 1.81 -14.89 8.61
CA PRO A 118 0.39 -15.21 8.48
C PRO A 118 -0.38 -14.84 9.75
N GLY A 119 -1.50 -14.14 9.59
CA GLY A 119 -2.37 -13.74 10.70
C GLY A 119 -3.09 -12.45 10.40
N GLU A 120 -4.29 -12.31 10.95
CA GLU A 120 -5.12 -11.13 10.73
C GLU A 120 -4.48 -9.88 11.37
N GLU A 121 -4.43 -8.79 10.61
CA GLU A 121 -4.01 -7.46 11.05
C GLU A 121 -4.90 -6.40 10.41
N PHE A 122 -5.27 -5.39 11.21
CA PHE A 122 -5.90 -4.18 10.71
C PHE A 122 -4.85 -3.08 10.62
N VAL A 123 -4.81 -2.35 9.51
CA VAL A 123 -3.87 -1.26 9.27
C VAL A 123 -4.63 0.02 8.97
N LEU A 124 -4.26 1.09 9.66
CA LEU A 124 -4.75 2.44 9.43
C LEU A 124 -3.81 3.17 8.47
N VAL A 125 -4.40 3.80 7.47
CA VAL A 125 -3.73 4.69 6.50
C VAL A 125 -4.45 6.03 6.53
N TRP A 126 -3.73 7.13 6.74
CA TRP A 126 -4.32 8.47 6.70
C TRP A 126 -3.30 9.55 6.39
N LYS A 127 -3.79 10.73 6.02
CA LYS A 127 -2.98 11.94 5.90
C LYS A 127 -3.06 12.74 7.19
N ASP A 128 -1.92 13.02 7.81
CA ASP A 128 -1.83 13.82 9.03
C ASP A 128 -2.41 15.22 8.76
N PRO A 129 -3.44 15.67 9.50
CA PRO A 129 -4.09 16.95 9.26
C PRO A 129 -3.16 18.15 9.46
N LYS A 130 -2.12 18.01 10.30
CA LYS A 130 -1.19 19.10 10.65
C LYS A 130 0.00 19.14 9.72
N THR A 131 0.58 17.98 9.39
CA THR A 131 1.81 17.91 8.58
C THR A 131 1.54 17.61 7.10
N ALA A 132 0.31 17.20 6.75
CA ALA A 132 -0.04 16.68 5.43
C ALA A 132 0.77 15.44 5.01
N GLU A 133 1.46 14.79 5.94
CA GLU A 133 2.26 13.58 5.70
C GLU A 133 1.41 12.32 5.78
N LEU A 134 1.77 11.31 4.98
CA LEU A 134 1.19 9.97 5.08
C LEU A 134 1.56 9.31 6.42
N ARG A 135 0.58 8.72 7.08
CA ARG A 135 0.73 7.87 8.26
C ARG A 135 0.19 6.48 7.94
N VAL A 136 0.96 5.46 8.31
CA VAL A 136 0.61 4.04 8.14
C VAL A 136 1.03 3.28 9.38
N ARG A 137 0.09 2.63 10.07
CA ARG A 137 0.39 1.77 11.23
C ARG A 137 -0.65 0.67 11.41
N ALA A 138 -0.26 -0.40 12.09
CA ALA A 138 -1.22 -1.35 12.65
C ALA A 138 -2.18 -0.65 13.63
N ALA A 139 -3.46 -0.98 13.52
CA ALA A 139 -4.49 -0.55 14.46
C ALA A 139 -4.27 -1.25 15.81
N THR A 140 -4.47 -0.51 16.91
CA THR A 140 -4.55 -1.08 18.25
C THR A 140 -5.98 -1.47 18.55
N ASP A 141 -6.20 -2.27 19.60
CA ASP A 141 -7.55 -2.62 20.05
C ASP A 141 -8.39 -1.35 20.34
N GLU A 142 -7.79 -0.31 20.92
CA GLU A 142 -8.46 0.97 21.17
C GLU A 142 -8.93 1.68 19.90
N ASP A 143 -8.26 1.49 18.76
CA ASP A 143 -8.69 2.09 17.48
C ASP A 143 -9.91 1.38 16.88
N LEU A 144 -10.23 0.16 17.35
CA LEU A 144 -11.28 -0.71 16.82
C LEU A 144 -12.53 -0.77 17.72
N LEU A 145 -12.55 -0.02 18.83
CA LEU A 145 -13.61 -0.02 19.86
C LEU A 145 -14.61 1.13 19.71
#